data_AF-A0A3D9C7Y5-F1
#
_entry.id   AF-A0A3D9C7Y5-F1
#
_cell.length_a   1.000
_cell.length_b   1.000
_cell.length_c   1.000
_cell.angle_alpha   90.00
_cell.angle_beta   90.00
_cell.angle_gamma   90.00
#
_symmetry.space_group_name_H-M   'P 1'
#
loop_
_entity.id
_entity.type
_entity.pdbx_description
1 polymer ?
#
loop_
_entity_poly.entity_id
_entity_poly.type
_entity_poly.pdbx_seq_one_letter_code
_entity_poly.pdbx_strand_id
1 'polypeptide(L)'
;MNSLIFFNFNKKLIFLLMIAFYGLTYAQTCTPYTGQAMISGTTYCLNGNLNVVTNISVPYGATLIVQSGQLQSNSIQVSGVLEIGDGASVKSTGTVTVGAFNSQKDSRIKLGTKSFLSLVGSVVQEDPTFFGAFPGSTSTIDMGTNSVVEICGTFTQQSTTYPSVRYIGIPTGKAYCIAKADVSGGGGTAVISNDSQIVAIAMGNVVGLGMGNASFCGPNATSATCLSLWPKGLSDDKSTCGNAPAIIDDMDAFCTKPGATGTPDGFTKFGITVQQKKSEWPENIPNGFLAMEAKDKGFVITRVQHVSQTPQSGDAIADPKEGMLVYDLLDKCVKLYNGTEWKCVVRSCND
;
A
#
# COMPACT_ATOMS: atom_id res chain seq x y z
N MET A 1 -64.57 -29.29 4.80
CA MET A 1 -63.90 -28.00 5.11
C MET A 1 -63.18 -28.15 6.44
N ASN A 2 -61.92 -27.70 6.48
CA ASN A 2 -61.07 -27.42 7.65
C ASN A 2 -60.28 -28.59 8.30
N SER A 3 -59.13 -28.84 7.65
CA SER A 3 -57.78 -28.95 8.24
C SER A 3 -57.64 -28.47 9.70
N LEU A 4 -57.11 -29.34 10.57
CA LEU A 4 -56.49 -28.98 11.84
C LEU A 4 -54.98 -29.18 11.73
N ILE A 5 -54.28 -28.08 11.98
CA ILE A 5 -52.88 -27.81 11.70
C ILE A 5 -52.00 -28.48 12.75
N PHE A 6 -51.42 -29.63 12.40
CA PHE A 6 -50.14 -30.05 12.95
C PHE A 6 -49.03 -29.19 12.29
N PHE A 7 -47.96 -28.90 13.05
CA PHE A 7 -46.78 -28.10 12.71
C PHE A 7 -46.85 -26.59 13.00
N ASN A 8 -46.60 -26.21 14.25
CA ASN A 8 -45.97 -24.90 14.50
C ASN A 8 -45.11 -24.80 15.77
N PHE A 9 -44.57 -25.91 16.28
CA PHE A 9 -43.67 -25.89 17.45
C PHE A 9 -42.19 -26.11 17.15
N ASN A 10 -41.78 -26.25 15.88
CA ASN A 10 -40.43 -26.73 15.56
C ASN A 10 -39.67 -25.88 14.53
N LYS A 11 -39.87 -24.56 14.51
CA LYS A 11 -39.03 -23.63 13.73
C LYS A 11 -38.07 -22.81 14.58
N LYS A 12 -38.46 -22.38 15.79
CA LYS A 12 -37.59 -21.56 16.64
C LYS A 12 -36.43 -22.35 17.26
N LEU A 13 -36.63 -23.62 17.62
CA LEU A 13 -35.56 -24.44 18.21
C LEU A 13 -34.51 -24.86 17.17
N ILE A 14 -34.93 -25.16 15.93
CA ILE A 14 -34.02 -25.46 14.82
C ILE A 14 -33.28 -24.20 14.35
N PHE A 15 -33.93 -23.03 14.38
CA PHE A 15 -33.26 -21.76 14.05
C PHE A 15 -32.24 -21.36 15.12
N LEU A 16 -32.52 -21.60 16.42
CA LEU A 16 -31.55 -21.38 17.49
C LEU A 16 -30.36 -22.37 17.44
N LEU A 17 -30.59 -23.65 17.09
CA LEU A 17 -29.50 -24.61 16.92
C LEU A 17 -28.65 -24.33 15.67
N MET A 18 -29.25 -23.83 14.57
CA MET A 18 -28.50 -23.41 13.38
C MET A 18 -27.69 -22.14 13.65
N ILE A 19 -28.20 -21.18 14.41
CA ILE A 19 -27.41 -19.99 14.81
C ILE A 19 -26.25 -20.37 15.74
N ALA A 20 -26.38 -21.44 16.54
CA ALA A 20 -25.29 -21.94 17.37
C ALA A 20 -24.15 -22.63 16.57
N PHE A 21 -24.43 -23.18 15.38
CA PHE A 21 -23.42 -23.84 14.53
C PHE A 21 -22.87 -22.96 13.39
N TYR A 22 -23.53 -21.85 13.04
CA TYR A 22 -23.00 -20.86 12.09
C TYR A 22 -22.21 -19.71 12.75
N GLY A 23 -22.14 -19.69 14.08
CA GLY A 23 -21.37 -18.71 14.87
C GLY A 23 -19.94 -19.12 15.21
N LEU A 24 -19.48 -20.31 14.80
CA LEU A 24 -18.06 -20.62 14.81
C LEU A 24 -17.41 -20.03 13.56
N THR A 25 -17.33 -18.70 13.53
CA THR A 25 -16.11 -18.11 12.98
C THR A 25 -14.99 -18.76 13.78
N TYR A 26 -14.14 -19.55 13.12
CA TYR A 26 -12.86 -19.89 13.71
C TYR A 26 -12.21 -18.56 14.04
N ALA A 27 -12.31 -18.12 15.30
CA ALA A 27 -11.37 -17.18 15.84
C ALA A 27 -10.03 -17.86 15.60
N GLN A 28 -9.29 -17.39 14.59
CA GLN A 28 -7.99 -17.91 14.25
C GLN A 28 -7.17 -17.77 15.53
N THR A 29 -6.98 -18.87 16.26
CA THR A 29 -6.34 -18.89 17.56
C THR A 29 -4.90 -18.54 17.32
N CYS A 30 -4.58 -17.26 17.50
CA CYS A 30 -3.24 -16.81 17.22
C CYS A 30 -2.33 -17.15 18.40
N THR A 31 -1.41 -18.07 18.15
CA THR A 31 -0.43 -18.49 19.15
C THR A 31 0.64 -17.42 19.25
N PRO A 32 0.93 -16.85 20.43
CA PRO A 32 1.98 -15.83 20.55
C PRO A 32 3.32 -16.33 20.03
N TYR A 33 3.95 -15.54 19.15
CA TYR A 33 5.29 -15.82 18.64
C TYR A 33 6.34 -15.18 19.54
N THR A 34 7.16 -16.02 20.16
CA THR A 34 8.24 -15.64 21.08
C THR A 34 9.61 -16.14 20.62
N GLY A 35 9.70 -16.62 19.36
CA GLY A 35 10.91 -17.23 18.80
C GLY A 35 10.92 -18.76 18.81
N GLN A 36 9.82 -19.40 19.24
CA GLN A 36 9.69 -20.86 19.20
C GLN A 36 9.64 -21.42 17.77
N ALA A 37 9.93 -22.71 17.61
CA ALA A 37 9.72 -23.42 16.36
C ALA A 37 8.23 -23.45 15.99
N MET A 38 7.92 -23.26 14.71
CA MET A 38 6.56 -23.29 14.19
C MET A 38 6.18 -24.69 13.71
N ILE A 39 4.91 -25.05 13.90
CA ILE A 39 4.34 -26.31 13.44
C ILE A 39 3.25 -26.05 12.39
N SER A 40 3.12 -26.99 11.45
CA SER A 40 2.09 -26.95 10.41
C SER A 40 0.68 -26.89 11.01
N GLY A 41 -0.22 -26.13 10.38
CA GLY A 41 -1.61 -25.94 10.80
C GLY A 41 -1.81 -24.86 11.88
N THR A 42 -0.73 -24.20 12.34
CA THR A 42 -0.82 -23.18 13.40
C THR A 42 -0.53 -21.79 12.86
N THR A 43 -1.31 -20.81 13.33
CA THR A 43 -1.04 -19.38 13.14
C THR A 43 -0.33 -18.83 14.36
N TYR A 44 0.77 -18.13 14.12
CA TYR A 44 1.58 -17.46 15.12
C TYR A 44 1.47 -15.95 14.96
N CYS A 45 1.32 -15.20 16.06
CA CYS A 45 1.27 -13.74 16.04
C CYS A 45 2.37 -13.14 16.90
N LEU A 46 3.12 -12.21 16.32
CA LEU A 46 3.96 -11.28 17.06
C LEU A 46 3.24 -9.94 17.17
N ASN A 47 3.18 -9.39 18.38
CA ASN A 47 2.71 -8.04 18.66
C ASN A 47 3.83 -7.30 19.41
N GLY A 48 4.43 -6.28 18.79
CA GLY A 48 5.60 -5.58 19.30
C GLY A 48 6.92 -6.06 18.70
N ASN A 49 8.02 -5.75 19.39
CA ASN A 49 9.37 -5.99 18.88
C ASN A 49 9.93 -7.33 19.38
N LEU A 50 10.54 -8.10 18.50
CA LEU A 50 11.24 -9.34 18.83
C LEU A 50 12.51 -9.47 18.00
N ASN A 51 13.64 -9.78 18.65
CA ASN A 51 14.89 -10.13 17.99
C ASN A 51 15.21 -11.60 18.23
N VAL A 52 15.20 -12.40 17.17
CA VAL A 52 15.54 -13.82 17.19
C VAL A 52 16.91 -13.98 16.54
N VAL A 53 17.98 -14.14 17.34
CA VAL A 53 19.36 -14.23 16.81
C VAL A 53 19.63 -15.47 15.92
N THR A 54 18.66 -16.37 15.78
CA THR A 54 18.72 -17.59 14.97
C THR A 54 17.93 -17.45 13.67
N ASN A 55 17.93 -18.53 12.88
CA ASN A 55 17.09 -18.62 11.70
C ASN A 55 15.63 -18.89 12.08
N ILE A 56 14.71 -18.34 11.30
CA ILE A 56 13.27 -18.60 11.40
C ILE A 56 12.86 -19.47 10.21
N SER A 57 12.06 -20.50 10.48
CA SER A 57 11.44 -21.33 9.44
C SER A 57 9.93 -21.32 9.62
N VAL A 58 9.21 -20.83 8.61
CA VAL A 58 7.75 -20.89 8.50
C VAL A 58 7.41 -22.10 7.62
N PRO A 59 7.09 -23.28 8.19
CA PRO A 59 6.83 -24.49 7.40
C PRO A 59 5.49 -24.42 6.66
N TYR A 60 5.29 -25.31 5.69
CA TYR A 60 4.01 -25.45 5.00
C TYR A 60 2.84 -25.62 5.97
N GLY A 61 1.75 -24.89 5.74
CA GLY A 61 0.57 -24.90 6.59
C GLY A 61 0.69 -24.07 7.87
N ALA A 62 1.87 -23.51 8.18
CA ALA A 62 2.01 -22.52 9.24
C ALA A 62 1.87 -21.10 8.67
N THR A 63 1.40 -20.18 9.52
CA THR A 63 1.37 -18.75 9.23
C THR A 63 2.03 -17.99 10.36
N LEU A 64 2.97 -17.09 10.06
CA LEU A 64 3.53 -16.13 11.01
C LEU A 64 3.01 -14.73 10.65
N ILE A 65 2.36 -14.06 11.58
CA ILE A 65 1.82 -12.72 11.43
C ILE A 65 2.58 -11.77 12.35
N VAL A 66 3.31 -10.82 11.81
CA VAL A 66 3.86 -9.68 12.56
C VAL A 66 2.79 -8.59 12.56
N GLN A 67 1.96 -8.56 13.59
CA GLN A 67 0.79 -7.66 13.65
C GLN A 67 1.19 -6.19 13.85
N SER A 68 2.25 -5.97 14.63
CA SER A 68 2.79 -4.64 14.93
C SER A 68 4.27 -4.77 15.31
N GLY A 69 5.00 -3.65 15.30
CA GLY A 69 6.40 -3.62 15.73
C GLY A 69 7.36 -4.22 14.70
N GLN A 70 8.47 -4.76 15.17
CA GLN A 70 9.56 -5.26 14.34
C GLN A 70 10.03 -6.65 14.76
N LEU A 71 10.01 -7.58 13.81
CA LEU A 71 10.70 -8.86 13.92
C LEU A 71 12.11 -8.75 13.31
N GLN A 72 13.13 -9.14 14.06
CA GLN A 72 14.50 -9.25 13.55
C GLN A 72 14.95 -10.71 13.62
N SER A 73 15.66 -11.19 12.58
CA SER A 73 16.25 -12.52 12.59
C SER A 73 17.55 -12.63 11.78
N ASN A 74 18.24 -13.77 11.88
CA ASN A 74 19.38 -14.03 11.01
C ASN A 74 18.94 -14.34 9.57
N SER A 75 18.25 -15.45 9.34
CA SER A 75 17.72 -15.82 8.02
C SER A 75 16.27 -16.31 8.17
N ILE A 76 15.46 -16.18 7.12
CA ILE A 76 14.05 -16.58 7.15
C ILE A 76 13.74 -17.49 5.96
N GLN A 77 13.32 -18.72 6.24
CA GLN A 77 12.76 -19.63 5.25
C GLN A 77 11.23 -19.58 5.34
N VAL A 78 10.57 -19.18 4.26
CA VAL A 78 9.11 -19.07 4.18
C VAL A 78 8.56 -20.11 3.21
N SER A 79 8.26 -21.31 3.73
CA SER A 79 7.51 -22.34 3.01
C SER A 79 6.00 -22.21 3.20
N GLY A 80 5.56 -21.68 4.34
CA GLY A 80 4.16 -21.32 4.60
C GLY A 80 3.85 -19.88 4.22
N VAL A 81 3.31 -19.13 5.18
CA VAL A 81 2.95 -17.72 4.99
C VAL A 81 3.59 -16.84 6.07
N LEU A 82 4.32 -15.81 5.65
CA LEU A 82 4.74 -14.70 6.50
C LEU A 82 3.90 -13.47 6.15
N GLU A 83 3.08 -12.98 7.08
CA GLU A 83 2.36 -11.71 6.95
C GLU A 83 3.01 -10.64 7.83
N ILE A 84 3.34 -9.50 7.22
CA ILE A 84 3.81 -8.30 7.88
C ILE A 84 2.62 -7.33 7.85
N GLY A 85 2.02 -7.07 9.00
CA GLY A 85 0.84 -6.22 9.14
C GLY A 85 1.12 -4.76 8.79
N ASP A 86 0.07 -3.95 8.71
CA ASP A 86 0.17 -2.52 8.40
C ASP A 86 1.12 -1.81 9.39
N GLY A 87 2.08 -1.05 8.87
CA GLY A 87 3.11 -0.36 9.66
C GLY A 87 4.11 -1.28 10.40
N ALA A 88 3.96 -2.60 10.33
CA ALA A 88 4.88 -3.54 10.93
C ALA A 88 6.11 -3.78 10.05
N SER A 89 7.14 -4.41 10.60
CA SER A 89 8.39 -4.63 9.87
C SER A 89 9.08 -5.94 10.19
N VAL A 90 9.84 -6.43 9.20
CA VAL A 90 10.76 -7.54 9.34
C VAL A 90 12.15 -7.10 8.88
N LYS A 91 13.17 -7.40 9.69
CA LYS A 91 14.58 -7.26 9.32
C LYS A 91 15.30 -8.60 9.36
N SER A 92 16.20 -8.81 8.41
CA SER A 92 17.03 -10.01 8.32
C SER A 92 18.49 -9.62 8.05
N THR A 93 19.45 -10.22 8.77
CA THR A 93 20.89 -9.99 8.47
C THR A 93 21.40 -10.89 7.34
N GLY A 94 20.75 -12.02 7.13
CA GLY A 94 21.06 -13.04 6.13
C GLY A 94 19.93 -13.22 5.13
N THR A 95 19.85 -14.42 4.55
CA THR A 95 18.98 -14.70 3.40
C THR A 95 17.53 -14.85 3.80
N VAL A 96 16.63 -14.29 2.99
CA VAL A 96 15.19 -14.57 3.05
C VAL A 96 14.81 -15.39 1.82
N THR A 97 14.35 -16.61 2.05
CA THR A 97 13.90 -17.52 0.99
C THR A 97 12.39 -17.66 1.06
N VAL A 98 11.70 -17.53 -0.07
CA VAL A 98 10.27 -17.82 -0.19
C VAL A 98 10.05 -18.97 -1.17
N GLY A 99 9.31 -19.98 -0.74
CA GLY A 99 9.07 -21.19 -1.51
C GLY A 99 10.05 -22.32 -1.23
N ALA A 100 9.77 -23.45 -1.90
CA ALA A 100 10.77 -24.49 -2.10
C ALA A 100 10.64 -25.09 -3.51
N PHE A 101 11.76 -25.40 -4.14
CA PHE A 101 11.81 -25.96 -5.49
C PHE A 101 11.03 -27.28 -5.61
N ASN A 102 10.17 -27.38 -6.63
CA ASN A 102 9.34 -28.57 -6.90
C ASN A 102 8.47 -29.02 -5.71
N SER A 103 8.11 -28.10 -4.81
CA SER A 103 7.27 -28.43 -3.65
C SER A 103 5.79 -28.60 -3.98
N GLN A 104 5.33 -28.07 -5.13
CA GLN A 104 3.93 -28.07 -5.56
C GLN A 104 2.99 -27.45 -4.51
N LYS A 105 3.51 -26.53 -3.70
CA LYS A 105 2.81 -25.85 -2.61
C LYS A 105 3.03 -24.36 -2.70
N ASP A 106 1.97 -23.61 -2.40
CA ASP A 106 2.07 -22.16 -2.32
C ASP A 106 2.89 -21.72 -1.11
N SER A 107 3.63 -20.63 -1.30
CA SER A 107 4.33 -19.92 -0.24
C SER A 107 4.20 -18.42 -0.45
N ARG A 108 4.14 -17.65 0.64
CA ARG A 108 3.87 -16.21 0.52
C ARG A 108 4.56 -15.40 1.60
N ILE A 109 5.20 -14.32 1.20
CA ILE A 109 5.50 -13.17 2.07
C ILE A 109 4.51 -12.08 1.70
N LYS A 110 3.76 -11.56 2.65
CA LYS A 110 2.73 -10.54 2.42
C LYS A 110 3.05 -9.31 3.27
N LEU A 111 3.06 -8.15 2.65
CA LEU A 111 3.31 -6.86 3.26
C LEU A 111 2.01 -6.04 3.26
N GLY A 112 1.60 -5.58 4.43
CA GLY A 112 0.53 -4.61 4.63
C GLY A 112 0.92 -3.19 4.19
N THR A 113 0.01 -2.25 4.38
CA THR A 113 0.22 -0.83 4.07
C THR A 113 1.36 -0.26 4.90
N LYS A 114 2.31 0.45 4.28
CA LYS A 114 3.48 1.05 4.94
C LYS A 114 4.29 0.07 5.80
N SER A 115 4.27 -1.20 5.44
CA SER A 115 5.12 -2.21 6.08
C SER A 115 6.41 -2.40 5.29
N PHE A 116 7.44 -2.97 5.92
CA PHE A 116 8.66 -3.29 5.18
C PHE A 116 9.32 -4.61 5.56
N LEU A 117 9.98 -5.18 4.56
CA LEU A 117 11.00 -6.21 4.69
C LEU A 117 12.33 -5.61 4.27
N SER A 118 13.29 -5.48 5.18
CA SER A 118 14.63 -4.93 4.89
C SER A 118 15.69 -5.93 5.30
N LEU A 119 16.61 -6.26 4.40
CA LEU A 119 17.64 -7.25 4.69
C LEU A 119 19.02 -6.87 4.16
N VAL A 120 20.04 -7.18 4.95
CA VAL A 120 21.44 -7.07 4.54
C VAL A 120 21.80 -8.19 3.56
N GLY A 121 21.20 -9.37 3.74
CA GLY A 121 21.42 -10.53 2.89
C GLY A 121 20.61 -10.55 1.59
N SER A 122 20.57 -11.71 0.95
CA SER A 122 19.91 -11.94 -0.33
C SER A 122 18.45 -12.36 -0.18
N VAL A 123 17.66 -12.16 -1.23
CA VAL A 123 16.34 -12.79 -1.38
C VAL A 123 16.44 -13.88 -2.44
N VAL A 124 15.88 -15.04 -2.12
CA VAL A 124 15.71 -16.15 -3.08
C VAL A 124 14.23 -16.51 -3.17
N GLN A 125 13.67 -16.35 -4.36
CA GLN A 125 12.36 -16.89 -4.69
C GLN A 125 12.55 -18.23 -5.40
N GLU A 126 12.10 -19.31 -4.78
CA GLU A 126 12.17 -20.67 -5.35
C GLU A 126 10.92 -21.00 -6.18
N ASP A 127 11.05 -21.92 -7.13
CA ASP A 127 9.94 -22.32 -8.00
C ASP A 127 9.29 -23.66 -7.56
N PRO A 128 8.09 -23.65 -6.96
CA PRO A 128 7.39 -24.86 -6.56
C PRO A 128 6.88 -25.67 -7.77
N THR A 129 6.87 -25.10 -8.98
CA THR A 129 6.29 -25.72 -10.18
C THR A 129 7.27 -26.56 -10.99
N PHE A 130 8.55 -26.65 -10.60
CA PHE A 130 9.60 -27.31 -11.37
C PHE A 130 9.69 -26.76 -12.81
N PHE A 131 9.97 -25.45 -12.93
CA PHE A 131 10.03 -24.73 -14.20
C PHE A 131 8.73 -24.83 -15.01
N GLY A 132 7.58 -24.87 -14.32
CA GLY A 132 6.26 -24.98 -14.93
C GLY A 132 5.77 -26.40 -15.23
N ALA A 133 6.54 -27.45 -14.95
CA ALA A 133 6.10 -28.83 -15.18
C ALA A 133 4.88 -29.23 -14.33
N PHE A 134 4.74 -28.63 -13.15
CA PHE A 134 3.62 -28.82 -12.22
C PHE A 134 2.95 -27.48 -11.91
N PRO A 135 2.10 -26.96 -12.82
CA PRO A 135 1.45 -25.66 -12.63
C PRO A 135 0.43 -25.70 -11.48
N GLY A 136 0.09 -24.52 -10.96
CA GLY A 136 -0.97 -24.35 -9.95
C GLY A 136 -0.49 -23.98 -8.55
N SER A 137 0.81 -23.86 -8.34
CA SER A 137 1.40 -23.32 -7.10
C SER A 137 2.36 -22.18 -7.40
N THR A 138 2.51 -21.24 -6.46
CA THR A 138 3.34 -20.05 -6.61
C THR A 138 4.03 -19.68 -5.30
N SER A 139 5.25 -19.14 -5.40
CA SER A 139 5.97 -18.57 -4.26
C SER A 139 6.17 -17.08 -4.50
N THR A 140 5.46 -16.24 -3.74
CA THR A 140 5.36 -14.80 -4.04
C THR A 140 5.63 -13.88 -2.87
N ILE A 141 6.03 -12.66 -3.21
CA ILE A 141 6.10 -11.50 -2.32
C ILE A 141 4.96 -10.56 -2.72
N ASP A 142 3.93 -10.49 -1.88
CA ASP A 142 2.74 -9.67 -2.10
C ASP A 142 2.91 -8.36 -1.34
N MET A 143 2.89 -7.24 -2.05
CA MET A 143 3.24 -5.92 -1.55
C MET A 143 2.01 -5.00 -1.48
N GLY A 144 1.68 -4.53 -0.28
CA GLY A 144 0.60 -3.57 -0.04
C GLY A 144 0.98 -2.13 -0.38
N THR A 145 0.02 -1.23 -0.21
CA THR A 145 0.18 0.21 -0.47
C THR A 145 1.36 0.79 0.31
N ASN A 146 2.28 1.47 -0.37
CA ASN A 146 3.45 2.11 0.22
C ASN A 146 4.37 1.17 1.01
N SER A 147 4.32 -0.14 0.74
CA SER A 147 5.23 -1.10 1.35
C SER A 147 6.59 -1.12 0.64
N VAL A 148 7.63 -1.54 1.38
CA VAL A 148 9.00 -1.56 0.89
C VAL A 148 9.65 -2.93 1.13
N VAL A 149 10.23 -3.50 0.09
CA VAL A 149 11.17 -4.61 0.17
C VAL A 149 12.54 -4.06 -0.21
N GLU A 150 13.47 -3.99 0.74
CA GLU A 150 14.82 -3.48 0.54
C GLU A 150 15.84 -4.61 0.72
N ILE A 151 16.53 -4.96 -0.35
CA ILE A 151 17.46 -6.09 -0.42
C ILE A 151 18.85 -5.54 -0.69
N CYS A 152 19.74 -5.68 0.27
CA CYS A 152 21.12 -5.21 0.14
C CYS A 152 22.07 -6.29 -0.40
N GLY A 153 21.67 -7.56 -0.34
CA GLY A 153 22.27 -8.66 -1.09
C GLY A 153 21.65 -8.83 -2.48
N THR A 154 21.85 -10.00 -3.07
CA THR A 154 21.32 -10.35 -4.39
C THR A 154 19.82 -10.66 -4.34
N PHE A 155 19.12 -10.44 -5.44
CA PHE A 155 17.77 -10.97 -5.63
C PHE A 155 17.78 -12.05 -6.73
N THR A 156 17.27 -13.23 -6.40
CA THR A 156 17.17 -14.34 -7.35
C THR A 156 15.74 -14.82 -7.46
N GLN A 157 15.19 -14.80 -8.68
CA GLN A 157 13.90 -15.39 -9.03
C GLN A 157 14.12 -16.65 -9.86
N GLN A 158 13.65 -17.81 -9.39
CA GLN A 158 13.70 -19.05 -10.17
C GLN A 158 12.51 -19.23 -11.10
N SER A 159 11.34 -18.69 -10.73
CA SER A 159 10.12 -18.80 -11.53
C SER A 159 10.27 -18.15 -12.91
N THR A 160 9.90 -18.91 -13.95
CA THR A 160 9.76 -18.42 -15.34
C THR A 160 8.30 -18.31 -15.79
N THR A 161 7.36 -18.83 -15.01
CA THR A 161 5.95 -19.00 -15.39
C THR A 161 4.99 -18.05 -14.67
N TYR A 162 5.42 -17.41 -13.58
CA TYR A 162 4.65 -16.40 -12.85
C TYR A 162 5.55 -15.33 -12.23
N PRO A 163 5.05 -14.10 -12.03
CA PRO A 163 5.81 -13.05 -11.37
C PRO A 163 6.04 -13.34 -9.88
N SER A 164 7.26 -13.10 -9.40
CA SER A 164 7.63 -13.28 -7.99
C SER A 164 7.06 -12.19 -7.08
N VAL A 165 6.80 -10.99 -7.61
CA VAL A 165 6.27 -9.85 -6.85
C VAL A 165 4.88 -9.46 -7.36
N ARG A 166 3.93 -9.33 -6.44
CA ARG A 166 2.54 -8.93 -6.74
C ARG A 166 2.14 -7.72 -5.93
N TYR A 167 1.43 -6.78 -6.54
CA TYR A 167 0.82 -5.69 -5.79
C TYR A 167 -0.57 -6.10 -5.29
N ILE A 168 -0.87 -5.76 -4.03
CA ILE A 168 -2.16 -6.06 -3.37
C ILE A 168 -2.76 -4.84 -2.68
N GLY A 169 -2.22 -3.65 -2.93
CA GLY A 169 -2.69 -2.39 -2.34
C GLY A 169 -3.83 -1.73 -3.12
N ILE A 170 -4.07 -0.45 -2.82
CA ILE A 170 -5.10 0.35 -3.50
C ILE A 170 -4.63 0.78 -4.90
N PRO A 171 -5.53 1.01 -5.89
CA PRO A 171 -5.16 1.32 -7.29
C PRO A 171 -4.35 2.61 -7.51
N THR A 172 -4.33 3.53 -6.55
CA THR A 172 -3.56 4.79 -6.62
C THR A 172 -2.25 4.74 -5.84
N GLY A 173 -1.98 3.63 -5.16
CA GLY A 173 -0.76 3.43 -4.39
C GLY A 173 0.39 2.91 -5.25
N LYS A 174 1.52 2.67 -4.59
CA LYS A 174 2.70 2.02 -5.17
C LYS A 174 3.43 1.24 -4.09
N ALA A 175 4.26 0.29 -4.46
CA ALA A 175 5.17 -0.40 -3.55
C ALA A 175 6.57 -0.46 -4.16
N TYR A 176 7.60 -0.45 -3.32
CA TYR A 176 8.99 -0.41 -3.76
C TYR A 176 9.70 -1.75 -3.51
N CYS A 177 10.12 -2.41 -4.58
CA CYS A 177 11.00 -3.58 -4.50
C CYS A 177 12.40 -3.17 -4.96
N ILE A 178 13.33 -3.07 -4.03
CA ILE A 178 14.65 -2.47 -4.23
C ILE A 178 15.72 -3.53 -4.02
N ALA A 179 16.53 -3.78 -5.03
CA ALA A 179 17.72 -4.62 -4.95
C ALA A 179 18.97 -3.76 -5.17
N LYS A 180 19.85 -3.73 -4.16
CA LYS A 180 21.08 -2.92 -4.19
C LYS A 180 22.26 -3.65 -4.83
N ALA A 181 22.25 -4.98 -4.81
CA ALA A 181 23.20 -5.82 -5.52
C ALA A 181 22.58 -6.41 -6.80
N ASP A 182 23.26 -7.41 -7.38
CA ASP A 182 22.86 -8.02 -8.63
C ASP A 182 21.53 -8.78 -8.52
N VAL A 183 20.76 -8.68 -9.60
CA VAL A 183 19.44 -9.27 -9.80
C VAL A 183 19.53 -10.33 -10.88
N SER A 184 19.03 -11.52 -10.58
CA SER A 184 19.01 -12.65 -11.50
C SER A 184 17.62 -13.27 -11.59
N GLY A 185 17.15 -13.60 -12.80
CA GLY A 185 15.95 -14.40 -13.03
C GLY A 185 16.26 -15.73 -13.70
N GLY A 186 15.27 -16.62 -13.74
CA GLY A 186 15.35 -17.93 -14.38
C GLY A 186 15.51 -17.90 -15.92
N GLY A 187 15.53 -16.71 -16.53
CA GLY A 187 15.62 -16.53 -17.98
C GLY A 187 14.26 -16.69 -18.69
N GLY A 188 14.30 -16.67 -20.02
CA GLY A 188 13.11 -16.83 -20.86
C GLY A 188 12.05 -15.76 -20.59
N THR A 189 10.86 -16.20 -20.16
CA THR A 189 9.68 -15.36 -19.89
C THR A 189 9.60 -14.84 -18.45
N ALA A 190 10.65 -15.04 -17.63
CA ALA A 190 10.67 -14.58 -16.26
C ALA A 190 10.48 -13.05 -16.19
N VAL A 191 9.48 -12.61 -15.44
CA VAL A 191 9.25 -11.20 -15.13
C VAL A 191 9.10 -10.99 -13.63
N ILE A 192 9.51 -9.83 -13.12
CA ILE A 192 9.40 -9.49 -11.69
C ILE A 192 7.93 -9.29 -11.28
N SER A 193 7.14 -8.54 -12.06
CA SER A 193 5.75 -8.23 -11.77
C SER A 193 4.93 -7.93 -13.01
N ASN A 194 3.62 -8.16 -12.91
CA ASN A 194 2.63 -7.82 -13.93
C ASN A 194 1.83 -6.55 -13.58
N ASP A 195 2.26 -5.81 -12.56
CA ASP A 195 1.54 -4.64 -12.03
C ASP A 195 2.43 -3.38 -12.03
N SER A 196 1.93 -2.29 -12.60
CA SER A 196 2.65 -1.02 -12.72
C SER A 196 2.81 -0.26 -11.40
N GLN A 197 2.06 -0.65 -10.37
CA GLN A 197 2.16 -0.12 -9.02
C GLN A 197 3.38 -0.67 -8.28
N ILE A 198 3.98 -1.76 -8.75
CA ILE A 198 5.31 -2.19 -8.30
C ILE A 198 6.36 -1.30 -8.97
N VAL A 199 7.14 -0.60 -8.15
CA VAL A 199 8.35 0.09 -8.56
C VAL A 199 9.54 -0.80 -8.23
N ALA A 200 10.10 -1.44 -9.25
CA ALA A 200 11.28 -2.28 -9.17
C ALA A 200 12.55 -1.44 -9.43
N ILE A 201 13.43 -1.36 -8.44
CA ILE A 201 14.70 -0.62 -8.53
C ILE A 201 15.85 -1.61 -8.43
N ALA A 202 16.65 -1.73 -9.49
CA ALA A 202 17.84 -2.55 -9.55
C ALA A 202 19.08 -1.66 -9.63
N MET A 203 19.76 -1.48 -8.48
CA MET A 203 21.01 -0.73 -8.43
C MET A 203 22.20 -1.59 -8.89
N GLY A 204 22.09 -2.92 -8.91
CA GLY A 204 23.08 -3.82 -9.51
C GLY A 204 22.82 -4.12 -10.99
N ASN A 205 23.52 -5.13 -11.50
CA ASN A 205 23.24 -5.70 -12.81
C ASN A 205 21.93 -6.50 -12.78
N VAL A 206 21.29 -6.65 -13.94
CA VAL A 206 20.09 -7.47 -14.11
C VAL A 206 20.33 -8.49 -15.21
N VAL A 207 20.17 -9.78 -14.90
CA VAL A 207 20.37 -10.88 -15.85
C VAL A 207 19.18 -11.83 -15.81
N GLY A 208 18.61 -12.16 -16.96
CA GLY A 208 17.58 -13.20 -17.07
C GLY A 208 16.24 -12.88 -16.37
N LEU A 209 15.97 -11.62 -16.06
CA LEU A 209 14.71 -11.17 -15.46
C LEU A 209 14.16 -9.95 -16.22
N GLY A 210 12.96 -10.08 -16.77
CA GLY A 210 12.22 -8.97 -17.35
C GLY A 210 11.45 -8.17 -16.29
N MET A 211 11.04 -6.94 -16.65
CA MET A 211 10.25 -6.09 -15.75
C MET A 211 8.74 -6.39 -15.78
N GLY A 212 8.24 -7.07 -16.81
CA GLY A 212 6.80 -7.20 -17.06
C GLY A 212 6.15 -5.82 -17.16
N ASN A 213 5.06 -5.59 -16.41
CA ASN A 213 4.41 -4.27 -16.35
C ASN A 213 4.89 -3.39 -15.20
N ALA A 214 5.88 -3.84 -14.41
CA ALA A 214 6.40 -3.07 -13.29
C ALA A 214 6.99 -1.73 -13.77
N SER A 215 6.79 -0.67 -12.99
CA SER A 215 7.59 0.54 -13.13
C SER A 215 9.03 0.18 -12.76
N PHE A 216 9.99 0.43 -13.65
CA PHE A 216 11.35 -0.09 -13.48
C PHE A 216 12.42 0.98 -13.63
N CYS A 217 13.43 0.86 -12.78
CA CYS A 217 14.63 1.68 -12.78
C CYS A 217 15.85 0.75 -12.61
N GLY A 218 16.68 0.65 -13.64
CA GLY A 218 17.86 -0.20 -13.69
C GLY A 218 18.22 -0.62 -15.11
N PRO A 219 19.23 -1.49 -15.31
CA PRO A 219 20.24 -1.88 -14.33
C PRO A 219 21.12 -0.68 -13.90
N ASN A 220 21.90 -0.85 -12.83
CA ASN A 220 22.82 0.19 -12.32
C ASN A 220 22.14 1.52 -11.97
N ALA A 221 20.93 1.42 -11.41
CA ALA A 221 20.12 2.57 -11.01
C ALA A 221 20.81 3.49 -9.99
N THR A 222 20.60 4.80 -10.19
CA THR A 222 20.92 5.89 -9.26
C THR A 222 19.76 6.89 -9.21
N SER A 223 19.75 7.76 -8.20
CA SER A 223 18.81 8.87 -8.05
C SER A 223 18.80 9.79 -9.28
N ALA A 224 19.98 10.03 -9.88
CA ALA A 224 20.14 10.86 -11.07
C ALA A 224 19.52 10.23 -12.33
N THR A 225 19.60 8.90 -12.46
CA THR A 225 19.05 8.18 -13.63
C THR A 225 17.55 7.93 -13.54
N CYS A 226 16.96 8.05 -12.35
CA CYS A 226 15.59 7.60 -12.09
C CYS A 226 14.74 8.63 -11.32
N LEU A 227 14.86 9.91 -11.67
CA LEU A 227 14.25 11.03 -10.96
C LEU A 227 12.76 10.87 -10.62
N SER A 228 11.96 10.23 -11.48
CA SER A 228 10.52 10.04 -11.26
C SER A 228 10.16 8.79 -10.43
N LEU A 229 11.07 7.82 -10.35
CA LEU A 229 10.84 6.53 -9.69
C LEU A 229 11.64 6.37 -8.40
N TRP A 230 12.73 7.11 -8.23
CA TRP A 230 13.58 7.03 -7.05
C TRP A 230 12.85 7.55 -5.80
N PRO A 231 12.63 6.71 -4.78
CA PRO A 231 12.01 7.16 -3.55
C PRO A 231 12.98 8.09 -2.78
N LYS A 232 12.42 9.12 -2.15
CA LYS A 232 13.16 9.86 -1.12
C LYS A 232 13.52 8.88 0.02
N GLY A 233 14.64 9.13 0.68
CA GLY A 233 15.17 8.26 1.72
C GLY A 233 16.05 7.09 1.22
N LEU A 234 16.03 6.76 -0.08
CA LEU A 234 16.95 5.77 -0.67
C LEU A 234 18.31 6.40 -1.02
N SER A 235 19.38 5.84 -0.44
CA SER A 235 20.76 6.23 -0.73
C SER A 235 21.24 5.71 -2.08
N ASP A 236 22.06 6.49 -2.79
CA ASP A 236 22.81 6.03 -3.97
C ASP A 236 23.95 5.05 -3.60
N ASP A 237 24.39 5.05 -2.34
CA ASP A 237 25.37 4.10 -1.85
C ASP A 237 24.74 2.71 -1.66
N LYS A 238 25.11 1.78 -2.55
CA LYS A 238 24.67 0.38 -2.53
C LYS A 238 25.06 -0.36 -1.25
N SER A 239 26.10 0.09 -0.55
CA SER A 239 26.58 -0.56 0.68
C SER A 239 25.81 -0.11 1.93
N THR A 240 25.12 1.03 1.87
CA THR A 240 24.24 1.49 2.94
C THR A 240 22.94 0.69 2.90
N CYS A 241 22.62 -0.03 3.97
CA CYS A 241 21.38 -0.79 4.11
C CYS A 241 20.46 -0.20 5.17
N GLY A 242 19.16 -0.52 5.12
CA GLY A 242 18.19 -0.08 6.11
C GLY A 242 17.56 1.28 5.80
N ASN A 243 17.46 1.64 4.51
CA ASN A 243 16.73 2.83 4.06
C ASN A 243 15.20 2.65 4.06
N ALA A 244 14.68 1.42 4.16
CA ALA A 244 13.23 1.17 4.11
C ALA A 244 12.39 2.03 5.10
N PRO A 245 12.79 2.24 6.37
CA PRO A 245 12.07 3.14 7.27
C PRO A 245 12.04 4.58 6.75
N ALA A 246 13.19 5.12 6.32
CA ALA A 246 13.26 6.49 5.80
C ALA A 246 12.42 6.67 4.52
N ILE A 247 12.38 5.65 3.66
CA ILE A 247 11.52 5.64 2.46
C ILE A 247 10.05 5.74 2.87
N ILE A 248 9.61 4.92 3.84
CA ILE A 248 8.22 4.94 4.32
C ILE A 248 7.88 6.27 4.99
N ASP A 249 8.75 6.80 5.84
CA ASP A 249 8.55 8.08 6.53
C ASP A 249 8.44 9.24 5.51
N ASP A 250 9.22 9.21 4.42
CA ASP A 250 9.14 10.20 3.35
C ASP A 250 7.90 10.04 2.46
N MET A 251 7.29 8.85 2.41
CA MET A 251 5.97 8.66 1.76
C MET A 251 4.85 9.32 2.56
N ASP A 252 5.10 9.63 3.83
CA ASP A 252 4.24 10.42 4.72
C ASP A 252 4.51 11.92 4.69
N ALA A 253 5.28 12.41 3.70
CA ALA A 253 5.40 13.84 3.39
C ALA A 253 4.09 14.47 2.82
N PHE A 254 2.96 14.04 3.35
CA PHE A 254 1.65 14.65 3.20
C PHE A 254 1.31 15.33 4.51
N CYS A 255 1.54 16.63 4.59
CA CYS A 255 1.18 17.42 5.75
C CYS A 255 -0.35 17.57 5.81
N THR A 256 -0.98 16.67 6.56
CA THR A 256 -2.35 16.84 7.01
C THR A 256 -2.28 17.28 8.47
N LYS A 257 -2.85 18.44 8.78
CA LYS A 257 -3.15 18.75 10.17
C LYS A 257 -4.34 17.91 10.60
N PRO A 258 -4.27 17.21 11.75
CA PRO A 258 -5.47 16.66 12.37
C PRO A 258 -6.54 17.75 12.47
N GLY A 259 -7.80 17.40 12.20
CA GLY A 259 -8.90 18.33 12.40
C GLY A 259 -8.93 18.80 13.87
N ALA A 260 -9.17 20.09 14.09
CA ALA A 260 -9.32 20.61 15.44
C ALA A 260 -10.54 19.95 16.12
N THR A 261 -10.35 19.44 17.33
CA THR A 261 -11.43 18.88 18.16
C THR A 261 -11.92 19.94 19.14
N GLY A 262 -13.21 19.90 19.49
CA GLY A 262 -13.81 20.83 20.46
C GLY A 262 -15.17 21.37 20.04
N THR A 263 -15.67 22.33 20.82
CA THR A 263 -16.90 23.07 20.51
C THR A 263 -16.61 24.07 19.38
N PRO A 264 -17.47 24.18 18.35
CA PRO A 264 -17.35 25.21 17.33
C PRO A 264 -17.27 26.62 17.95
N ASP A 265 -16.29 27.40 17.54
CA ASP A 265 -16.12 28.81 17.94
C ASP A 265 -16.78 29.78 16.94
N GLY A 266 -17.32 29.24 15.83
CA GLY A 266 -18.08 29.99 14.85
C GLY A 266 -19.09 29.15 14.08
N PHE A 267 -20.02 29.85 13.44
CA PHE A 267 -21.03 29.26 12.57
C PHE A 267 -21.03 29.94 11.21
N THR A 268 -21.38 29.17 10.18
CA THR A 268 -21.36 29.62 8.80
C THR A 268 -22.40 30.71 8.58
N LYS A 269 -21.97 31.87 8.08
CA LYS A 269 -22.83 33.05 7.89
C LYS A 269 -23.35 33.20 6.46
N PHE A 270 -22.73 32.52 5.51
CA PHE A 270 -23.06 32.62 4.10
C PHE A 270 -23.23 31.23 3.49
N GLY A 271 -24.30 31.05 2.72
CA GLY A 271 -24.56 29.79 2.06
C GLY A 271 -25.38 29.92 0.78
N ILE A 272 -25.17 28.96 -0.11
CA ILE A 272 -25.92 28.79 -1.36
C ILE A 272 -26.60 27.42 -1.31
N THR A 273 -27.94 27.39 -1.34
CA THR A 273 -28.71 26.14 -1.40
C THR A 273 -29.68 26.19 -2.57
N VAL A 274 -29.79 25.07 -3.27
CA VAL A 274 -30.85 24.82 -4.27
C VAL A 274 -31.98 23.97 -3.70
N GLN A 275 -31.91 23.63 -2.41
CA GLN A 275 -32.96 22.92 -1.69
C GLN A 275 -33.88 23.90 -0.96
N GLN A 276 -34.97 23.38 -0.40
CA GLN A 276 -35.78 24.16 0.53
C GLN A 276 -34.94 24.51 1.77
N LYS A 277 -34.69 25.80 1.97
CA LYS A 277 -33.92 26.31 3.12
C LYS A 277 -34.54 25.79 4.42
N LYS A 278 -33.80 24.92 5.12
CA LYS A 278 -34.17 24.45 6.46
C LYS A 278 -34.02 25.58 7.48
N SER A 279 -34.77 25.48 8.58
CA SER A 279 -34.57 26.37 9.73
C SER A 279 -33.11 26.34 10.17
N GLU A 280 -32.59 27.50 10.57
CA GLU A 280 -31.22 27.67 11.08
C GLU A 280 -30.10 27.39 10.06
N TRP A 281 -30.40 27.08 8.80
CA TRP A 281 -29.38 26.99 7.75
C TRP A 281 -29.04 28.39 7.21
N PRO A 282 -27.76 28.74 6.95
CA PRO A 282 -26.54 27.93 7.12
C PRO A 282 -25.91 28.02 8.51
N GLU A 283 -26.52 28.76 9.44
CA GLU A 283 -26.00 29.07 10.78
C GLU A 283 -25.88 27.84 11.69
N ASN A 284 -26.42 26.69 11.30
CA ASN A 284 -26.24 25.41 11.98
C ASN A 284 -25.02 24.60 11.47
N ILE A 285 -24.30 25.11 10.46
CA ILE A 285 -23.07 24.49 9.96
C ILE A 285 -21.88 25.12 10.70
N PRO A 286 -21.20 24.35 11.57
CA PRO A 286 -20.10 24.87 12.37
C PRO A 286 -18.85 25.16 11.51
N ASN A 287 -18.15 26.25 11.83
CA ASN A 287 -16.82 26.61 11.32
C ASN A 287 -16.65 26.66 9.79
N GLY A 288 -17.73 26.78 9.02
CA GLY A 288 -17.67 26.97 7.58
C GLY A 288 -17.58 28.46 7.18
N PHE A 289 -16.77 28.78 6.17
CA PHE A 289 -16.77 30.12 5.55
C PHE A 289 -17.90 30.27 4.53
N LEU A 290 -18.24 29.18 3.84
CA LEU A 290 -19.32 29.09 2.85
C LEU A 290 -19.96 27.70 2.95
N ALA A 291 -21.29 27.64 3.03
CA ALA A 291 -22.05 26.40 2.91
C ALA A 291 -22.67 26.29 1.51
N MET A 292 -22.42 25.19 0.81
CA MET A 292 -23.10 24.89 -0.46
C MET A 292 -23.88 23.59 -0.34
N GLU A 293 -25.16 23.62 -0.70
CA GLU A 293 -26.05 22.47 -0.55
C GLU A 293 -26.85 22.19 -1.83
N ALA A 294 -26.72 20.96 -2.36
CA ALA A 294 -27.51 20.43 -3.47
C ALA A 294 -27.69 18.91 -3.31
N LYS A 295 -28.83 18.38 -3.79
CA LYS A 295 -29.10 16.93 -3.77
C LYS A 295 -28.61 16.23 -5.04
N ASP A 296 -28.74 16.90 -6.18
CA ASP A 296 -28.55 16.33 -7.51
C ASP A 296 -27.79 17.25 -8.47
N LYS A 297 -27.20 18.35 -7.96
CA LYS A 297 -26.42 19.31 -8.76
C LYS A 297 -24.94 19.22 -8.41
N GLY A 298 -24.09 19.22 -9.42
CA GLY A 298 -22.65 19.34 -9.26
C GLY A 298 -22.21 20.79 -9.10
N PHE A 299 -21.10 21.02 -8.40
CA PHE A 299 -20.40 22.29 -8.38
C PHE A 299 -19.30 22.27 -9.44
N VAL A 300 -19.30 23.27 -10.32
CA VAL A 300 -18.28 23.44 -11.37
C VAL A 300 -17.58 24.76 -11.14
N ILE A 301 -16.26 24.71 -10.95
CA ILE A 301 -15.43 25.92 -10.91
C ILE A 301 -15.39 26.51 -12.33
N THR A 302 -15.48 27.84 -12.44
CA THR A 302 -15.40 28.55 -13.73
C THR A 302 -14.15 28.10 -14.50
N ARG A 303 -14.36 27.56 -15.70
CA ARG A 303 -13.28 27.09 -16.57
C ARG A 303 -12.93 28.19 -17.56
N VAL A 304 -11.66 28.56 -17.64
CA VAL A 304 -11.15 29.64 -18.50
C VAL A 304 -10.07 29.11 -19.43
N GLN A 305 -9.90 29.74 -20.59
CA GLN A 305 -8.86 29.33 -21.55
C GLN A 305 -7.47 29.41 -20.92
N HIS A 306 -7.13 30.58 -20.37
CA HIS A 306 -5.89 30.80 -19.64
C HIS A 306 -5.93 32.08 -18.78
N VAL A 307 -5.23 32.08 -17.65
CA VAL A 307 -4.84 33.28 -16.90
C VAL A 307 -3.35 33.20 -16.56
N SER A 308 -2.59 34.22 -16.91
CA SER A 308 -1.14 34.26 -16.67
C SER A 308 -0.81 34.42 -15.18
N GLN A 309 0.37 33.99 -14.74
CA GLN A 309 0.78 34.11 -13.33
C GLN A 309 0.69 35.55 -12.85
N THR A 310 1.26 36.51 -13.59
CA THR A 310 1.00 37.92 -13.39
C THR A 310 -0.10 38.33 -14.37
N PRO A 311 -1.24 38.88 -13.90
CA PRO A 311 -2.34 39.27 -14.78
C PRO A 311 -1.86 40.21 -15.88
N GLN A 312 -2.24 39.90 -17.12
CA GLN A 312 -1.87 40.72 -18.28
C GLN A 312 -3.02 40.88 -19.28
N SER A 313 -2.88 41.88 -20.16
CA SER A 313 -3.83 42.10 -21.25
C SER A 313 -3.90 40.87 -22.15
N GLY A 314 -5.10 40.32 -22.32
CA GLY A 314 -5.34 39.09 -23.11
C GLY A 314 -5.62 37.84 -22.26
N ASP A 315 -5.43 37.90 -20.94
CA ASP A 315 -5.91 36.85 -20.03
C ASP A 315 -7.44 36.77 -20.04
N ALA A 316 -7.97 35.59 -19.79
CA ALA A 316 -9.43 35.37 -19.73
C ALA A 316 -10.11 36.17 -18.59
N ILE A 317 -9.36 36.62 -17.59
CA ILE A 317 -9.82 37.46 -16.48
C ILE A 317 -8.97 38.74 -16.45
N ALA A 318 -9.53 39.84 -16.94
CA ALA A 318 -8.82 41.12 -17.06
C ALA A 318 -8.65 41.87 -15.72
N ASP A 319 -9.56 41.68 -14.76
CA ASP A 319 -9.55 42.35 -13.45
C ASP A 319 -9.80 41.32 -12.33
N PRO A 320 -8.78 40.50 -11.98
CA PRO A 320 -8.91 39.48 -10.96
C PRO A 320 -9.02 40.10 -9.56
N LYS A 321 -9.83 39.48 -8.70
CA LYS A 321 -9.96 39.86 -7.29
C LYS A 321 -9.35 38.78 -6.39
N GLU A 322 -8.74 39.21 -5.29
CA GLU A 322 -8.17 38.28 -4.31
C GLU A 322 -9.21 37.23 -3.89
N GLY A 323 -8.78 35.97 -3.82
CA GLY A 323 -9.65 34.85 -3.49
C GLY A 323 -10.38 34.22 -4.69
N MET A 324 -10.28 34.79 -5.90
CA MET A 324 -10.88 34.18 -7.09
C MET A 324 -10.25 32.82 -7.41
N LEU A 325 -11.11 31.86 -7.76
CA LEU A 325 -10.74 30.50 -8.18
C LEU A 325 -11.21 30.24 -9.60
N VAL A 326 -10.32 29.71 -10.44
CA VAL A 326 -10.63 29.28 -11.81
C VAL A 326 -9.98 27.93 -12.12
N TYR A 327 -10.56 27.18 -13.06
CA TYR A 327 -9.85 26.06 -13.67
C TYR A 327 -9.26 26.52 -15.01
N ASP A 328 -7.94 26.56 -15.10
CA ASP A 328 -7.20 26.97 -16.29
C ASP A 328 -7.07 25.78 -17.25
N LEU A 329 -7.59 25.90 -18.47
CA LEU A 329 -7.58 24.82 -19.45
C LEU A 329 -6.20 24.58 -20.06
N LEU A 330 -5.37 25.61 -20.17
CA LEU A 330 -4.01 25.52 -20.69
C LEU A 330 -3.08 24.87 -19.67
N ASP A 331 -3.11 25.36 -18.43
CA ASP A 331 -2.23 24.87 -17.35
C ASP A 331 -2.78 23.63 -16.63
N LYS A 332 -4.04 23.27 -16.92
CA LYS A 332 -4.73 22.06 -16.42
C LYS A 332 -4.75 21.97 -14.89
N CYS A 333 -4.96 23.10 -14.22
CA CYS A 333 -4.97 23.18 -12.76
C CYS A 333 -6.06 24.15 -12.28
N VAL A 334 -6.48 24.00 -11.01
CA VAL A 334 -7.24 25.04 -10.32
C VAL A 334 -6.26 26.12 -9.89
N LYS A 335 -6.49 27.37 -10.30
CA LYS A 335 -5.71 28.53 -9.90
C LYS A 335 -6.45 29.40 -8.90
N LEU A 336 -5.72 29.90 -7.91
CA LEU A 336 -6.16 30.92 -6.96
C LEU A 336 -5.42 32.23 -7.24
N TYR A 337 -6.14 33.34 -7.29
CA TYR A 337 -5.54 34.68 -7.30
C TYR A 337 -5.35 35.16 -5.86
N ASN A 338 -4.11 35.42 -5.46
CA ASN A 338 -3.78 35.84 -4.09
C ASN A 338 -3.79 37.37 -3.88
N GLY A 339 -4.34 38.13 -4.82
CA GLY A 339 -4.31 39.59 -4.82
C GLY A 339 -3.17 40.20 -5.65
N THR A 340 -2.17 39.40 -6.03
CA THR A 340 -1.07 39.84 -6.91
C THR A 340 -0.86 38.92 -8.11
N GLU A 341 -0.90 37.60 -7.88
CA GLU A 341 -0.58 36.57 -8.87
C GLU A 341 -1.60 35.43 -8.86
N TRP A 342 -1.79 34.81 -10.03
CA TRP A 342 -2.47 33.53 -10.17
C TRP A 342 -1.47 32.39 -9.94
N LYS A 343 -1.82 31.44 -9.07
CA LYS A 343 -1.02 30.23 -8.83
C LYS A 343 -1.89 28.99 -8.86
N CYS A 344 -1.38 27.91 -9.44
CA CYS A 344 -2.00 26.60 -9.27
C CYS A 344 -2.05 26.26 -7.78
N VAL A 345 -3.21 25.86 -7.30
CA VAL A 345 -3.38 25.36 -5.94
C VAL A 345 -2.59 24.07 -5.83
N VAL A 346 -1.52 24.13 -5.06
CA VAL A 346 -0.68 22.98 -4.73
C VAL A 346 -0.79 22.70 -3.25
N ARG A 347 -0.86 21.43 -2.89
CA ARG A 347 -0.76 21.04 -1.48
C ARG A 347 0.65 21.37 -0.99
N SER A 348 0.73 22.09 0.12
CA SER A 348 1.99 22.49 0.75
C SER A 348 1.94 22.22 2.25
N CYS A 349 3.11 22.08 2.85
CA CYS A 349 3.31 21.92 4.29
C CYS A 349 3.56 23.29 4.91
N ASN A 350 2.49 24.04 5.16
CA ASN A 350 2.61 25.43 5.60
C ASN A 350 2.56 25.60 7.12
N ASP A 351 2.96 24.56 7.87
CA ASP A 351 2.95 24.55 9.33
C ASP A 351 4.02 23.63 9.91
#